data_AF-A0A7Y8MMG8-F1
#
_entry.id   AF-A0A7Y8MMG8-F1
#
_cell.length_a   1.000
_cell.length_b   1.000
_cell.length_c   1.000
_cell.angle_alpha   90.00
_cell.angle_beta   90.00
_cell.angle_gamma   90.00
#
_symmetry.space_group_name_H-M   'P 1'
#
loop_
_entity.id
_entity.type
_entity.pdbx_description
1 polymer ?
#
loop_
_entity_poly.entity_id
_entity_poly.type
_entity_poly.pdbx_seq_one_letter_code
_entity_poly.pdbx_strand_id
1 'polypeptide(L)' 'MDRAYVSEFTLFMNKYLKEHPEVVKDQQRGWKIYWNPAAGPTESKKPDADRLAGHH' A
#
# COMPACT_ATOMS: atom_id res chain seq x y z
N MET A 1 -27.08 25.64 10.24
CA MET A 1 -25.98 24.66 10.11
C MET A 1 -25.68 24.49 8.64
N ASP A 2 -24.64 25.15 8.15
CA ASP A 2 -24.15 25.03 6.78
C ASP A 2 -23.55 23.62 6.60
N ARG A 3 -24.25 22.76 5.86
CA ARG A 3 -23.64 21.52 5.37
C ARG A 3 -22.61 21.95 4.34
N ALA A 4 -21.32 21.80 4.65
CA ALA A 4 -20.25 21.99 3.68
C ALA A 4 -20.58 21.17 2.42
N TYR A 5 -20.50 21.81 1.25
CA TYR A 5 -20.77 21.13 -0.01
C TYR A 5 -19.83 19.93 -0.16
N VAL A 6 -20.41 18.74 -0.29
CA VAL A 6 -19.68 17.51 -0.60
C VAL A 6 -19.99 17.18 -2.05
N SER A 7 -18.95 17.21 -2.90
CA SER A 7 -19.10 16.87 -4.31
C SER A 7 -19.53 15.41 -4.50
N GLU A 8 -20.25 15.12 -5.58
CA GLU A 8 -20.59 13.74 -5.96
C GLU A 8 -19.35 12.86 -6.12
N PHE A 9 -18.26 13.43 -6.63
CA PHE A 9 -16.97 12.75 -6.72
C PHE A 9 -16.45 12.34 -5.33
N THR A 10 -16.56 13.21 -4.32
CA THR A 10 -16.17 12.89 -2.94
C THR A 10 -17.01 11.74 -2.38
N LEU A 11 -18.33 11.76 -2.61
CA LEU A 11 -19.21 10.68 -2.17
C LEU A 11 -18.85 9.36 -2.85
N PHE A 12 -18.58 9.38 -4.15
CA PHE A 12 -18.13 8.23 -4.92
C PHE A 12 -16.80 7.67 -4.36
N MET A 13 -15.78 8.50 -4.20
CA MET A 13 -14.47 8.08 -3.71
C MET A 13 -14.56 7.52 -2.28
N ASN A 14 -15.38 8.13 -1.42
CA ASN A 14 -15.61 7.62 -0.06
C ASN A 14 -16.22 6.21 -0.08
N LYS A 15 -17.20 5.98 -0.96
CA LYS A 15 -17.82 4.66 -1.12
C LYS A 15 -16.82 3.65 -1.68
N TYR A 16 -16.12 4.00 -2.75
CA TYR A 16 -15.12 3.15 -3.40
C TYR A 16 -14.02 2.71 -2.42
N LEU A 17 -13.42 3.63 -1.67
CA LEU A 17 -12.36 3.30 -0.70
C LEU A 17 -12.88 2.46 0.48
N LYS A 18 -14.16 2.58 0.84
CA LYS A 18 -14.79 1.73 1.85
C LYS A 18 -14.99 0.30 1.33
N GLU A 19 -15.36 0.15 0.06
CA GLU A 19 -15.59 -1.14 -0.59
C GLU A 19 -14.28 -1.86 -0.99
N HIS A 20 -13.19 -1.10 -1.15
CA HIS A 20 -11.87 -1.60 -1.61
C HIS A 20 -10.74 -1.31 -0.62
N PRO A 21 -10.71 -1.98 0.57
CA PRO A 21 -9.66 -1.77 1.56
C PRO A 21 -8.25 -2.15 1.06
N GLU A 22 -8.13 -2.99 0.03
CA GLU A 22 -6.87 -3.32 -0.64
C GLU A 22 -6.21 -2.10 -1.29
N VAL A 23 -7.00 -1.19 -1.87
CA VAL A 23 -6.50 0.03 -2.50
C VAL A 23 -5.92 0.97 -1.45
N VAL A 24 -6.57 1.09 -0.28
CA VAL A 24 -6.06 1.89 0.83
C VAL A 24 -4.73 1.35 1.34
N LYS A 25 -4.60 0.03 1.46
CA LYS A 25 -3.35 -0.63 1.89
C LYS A 25 -2.23 -0.38 0.88
N ASP A 26 -2.52 -0.49 -0.41
CA ASP A 26 -1.52 -0.25 -1.46
C ASP A 26 -1.09 1.23 -1.50
N GLN A 27 -2.02 2.18 -1.38
CA GLN A 27 -1.71 3.60 -1.27
C GLN A 27 -0.81 3.91 -0.07
N GLN A 28 -1.12 3.33 1.10
CA GLN A 28 -0.27 3.49 2.29
C GLN A 28 1.12 2.88 2.08
N ARG A 29 1.21 1.73 1.40
CA ARG A 29 2.48 1.07 1.08
C ARG A 29 3.31 1.94 0.13
N GLY A 30 2.71 2.42 -0.96
CA GLY A 30 3.36 3.32 -1.91
C GLY A 30 3.83 4.62 -1.24
N TRP A 31 2.99 5.22 -0.39
CA TRP A 31 3.36 6.40 0.38
C TRP A 31 4.57 6.16 1.29
N LYS A 32 4.60 5.03 2.03
CA LYS A 32 5.75 4.68 2.87
C LYS A 32 7.04 4.48 2.06
N ILE A 33 6.96 3.82 0.91
CA ILE A 33 8.12 3.59 0.03
C ILE A 33 8.66 4.93 -0.49
N TYR A 34 7.77 5.82 -0.94
CA TYR A 34 8.18 7.10 -1.51
C TYR A 34 8.75 8.06 -0.46
N TRP A 35 8.09 8.17 0.69
CA TRP A 35 8.45 9.16 1.72
C TRP A 35 9.47 8.66 2.74
N ASN A 36 9.67 7.34 2.88
CA ASN A 36 10.69 6.77 3.75
C ASN A 36 11.66 5.90 2.94
N PRO A 37 12.60 6.53 2.20
CA PRO A 37 13.57 5.80 1.37
C PRO A 37 14.48 4.86 2.18
N ALA A 38 14.62 5.09 3.50
CA ALA A 38 15.38 4.22 4.40
C ALA A 38 14.63 2.95 4.82
N ALA A 39 13.29 2.91 4.69
CA ALA A 39 12.50 1.72 5.02
C ALA A 39 12.59 0.64 3.94
N GLY A 40 13.05 0.98 2.73
CA GLY A 40 13.07 0.08 1.57
C GLY A 40 11.68 -0.52 1.25
N PRO A 41 11.52 -1.22 0.14
CA PRO A 41 10.47 -2.22 0.09
C PRO A 41 10.82 -3.26 1.15
N THR A 42 10.02 -3.39 2.20
CA THR A 42 10.02 -4.62 3.02
C THR A 42 9.46 -5.73 2.13
N GLU A 43 10.29 -6.15 1.19
CA GLU A 43 10.12 -7.37 0.44
C GLU A 43 10.16 -8.49 1.46
N SER A 44 9.11 -9.29 1.49
CA SER A 44 9.10 -10.55 2.22
C SER A 44 10.30 -11.38 1.74
N LYS A 45 11.43 -11.27 2.43
CA LYS A 45 12.49 -12.28 2.37
C LYS A 45 11.89 -13.55 2.95
N LYS A 46 11.27 -14.36 2.10
CA LYS A 46 11.43 -15.81 2.23
C LYS A 46 12.89 -16.06 1.87
N PRO A 47 13.75 -16.52 2.80
CA PRO A 47 15.04 -17.02 2.39
C PRO A 47 14.78 -18.28 1.55
N ASP A 48 15.16 -18.24 0.26
CA ASP A 48 15.49 -19.45 -0.50
C ASP A 48 16.71 -20.10 0.16
N ALA A 49 16.45 -20.78 1.27
CA ALA A 49 17.38 -21.67 1.93
C ALA A 49 17.50 -22.95 1.10
N ASP A 50 18.14 -22.89 -0.07
CA ASP A 50 18.55 -24.12 -0.78
C ASP A 50 19.67 -23.98 -1.83
N ARG A 51 20.08 -22.80 -2.32
CA ARG A 51 20.92 -22.75 -3.53
C ARG A 51 22.45 -22.65 -3.37
N LEU A 52 23.01 -22.71 -2.17
CA LEU A 52 24.48 -22.76 -2.00
C LEU A 52 24.95 -23.97 -1.18
N ALA A 53 24.68 -25.16 -1.69
CA ALA A 53 25.46 -26.35 -1.39
C ALA A 53 25.81 -27.05 -2.71
N GLY A 54 27.09 -26.95 -3.10
CA GLY A 54 27.66 -27.79 -4.16
C GLY A 54 28.30 -27.00 -5.30
N HIS A 55 29.58 -26.69 -5.17
CA HIS A 55 30.61 -27.25 -6.05
C HIS A 55 31.98 -26.82 -5.52
N HIS A 56 32.68 -27.81 -4.96
CA HIS A 56 34.10 -27.79 -4.69
C HIS A 56 34.81 -28.59 -5.77
#